data_AF-A0A1M2V0T3-F1
#
_entry.id   AF-A0A1M2V0T3-F1
#
_cell.length_a   1.000
_cell.length_b   1.000
_cell.length_c   1.000
_cell.angle_alpha   90.00
_cell.angle_beta   90.00
_cell.angle_gamma   90.00
#
_symmetry.space_group_name_H-M   'P 1'
#
loop_
_entity.id
_entity.type
_entity.pdbx_description
1 polymer ?
#
loop_
_entity_poly.entity_id
_entity_poly.type
_entity_poly.pdbx_seq_one_letter_code
_entity_poly.pdbx_strand_id
1 'polypeptide(L)'
;MSDLPLHRTMQDDEIDRLKAQLKETEEKGRVLVGMCRDLKARVTELLTVCQAVQRDLLLRAEPDWDGSGQQVVNLSAGFWEELNRVIGKYDDTACKSFDALILRKQAEAVENYSAALGMWLKELPGKPCASFVEGVVSSSEQADRYAKRLRQQAAEAERAGGVE
;
A
#
# COMPACT_ATOMS: atom_id res chain seq x y z
N MET A 1 -33.93 -14.17 39.35
CA MET A 1 -34.14 -13.38 38.13
C MET A 1 -33.57 -11.99 38.36
N SER A 2 -32.23 -11.82 38.26
CA SER A 2 -31.60 -10.52 38.55
C SER A 2 -30.24 -10.28 37.86
N ASP A 3 -29.94 -10.89 36.70
CA ASP A 3 -28.61 -10.76 36.04
C ASP A 3 -28.58 -9.83 34.81
N LEU A 4 -29.71 -9.23 34.46
CA LEU A 4 -29.88 -8.45 33.22
C LEU A 4 -29.25 -7.02 33.20
N PRO A 5 -29.07 -6.28 34.31
CA PRO A 5 -28.48 -4.93 34.24
C PRO A 5 -26.94 -4.93 34.16
N LEU A 6 -26.30 -5.82 34.90
CA LEU A 6 -24.83 -5.93 35.00
C LEU A 6 -24.20 -6.40 33.69
N HIS A 7 -24.85 -7.32 32.98
CA HIS A 7 -24.34 -7.82 31.72
C HIS A 7 -24.37 -6.75 30.62
N ARG A 8 -25.34 -5.82 30.67
CA ARG A 8 -25.49 -4.74 29.69
C ARG A 8 -24.43 -3.65 29.89
N THR A 9 -24.15 -3.28 31.14
CA THR A 9 -23.11 -2.30 31.47
C THR A 9 -21.71 -2.78 31.12
N MET A 10 -21.41 -4.07 31.34
CA MET A 10 -20.12 -4.64 30.93
C MET A 10 -19.96 -4.68 29.41
N GLN A 11 -21.05 -4.88 28.68
CA GLN A 11 -21.06 -4.89 27.21
C GLN A 11 -20.85 -3.47 26.65
N ASP A 12 -21.44 -2.45 27.29
CA ASP A 12 -21.26 -1.04 26.92
C ASP A 12 -19.82 -0.56 27.18
N ASP A 13 -19.22 -0.95 28.32
CA ASP A 13 -17.81 -0.64 28.63
C ASP A 13 -16.83 -1.25 27.61
N GLU A 14 -17.10 -2.47 27.17
CA GLU A 14 -16.30 -3.16 26.16
C GLU A 14 -16.44 -2.53 24.77
N ILE A 15 -17.66 -2.10 24.41
CA ILE A 15 -17.92 -1.33 23.18
C ILE A 15 -17.13 -0.01 23.19
N ASP A 16 -17.12 0.72 24.30
CA ASP A 16 -16.42 1.99 24.38
C ASP A 16 -14.90 1.82 24.37
N ARG A 17 -14.39 0.75 24.97
CA ARG A 17 -12.98 0.36 24.85
C ARG A 17 -12.58 0.04 23.40
N LEU A 18 -13.41 -0.72 22.69
CA LEU A 18 -13.16 -1.06 21.28
C LEU A 18 -13.21 0.19 20.38
N LYS A 19 -14.14 1.12 20.61
CA LYS A 19 -14.19 2.40 19.90
C LYS A 19 -12.91 3.23 20.13
N ALA A 20 -12.41 3.27 21.36
CA ALA A 20 -11.17 3.98 21.67
C ALA A 20 -9.96 3.37 20.95
N GLN A 21 -9.85 2.03 20.94
CA GLN A 21 -8.79 1.31 20.22
C GLN A 21 -8.88 1.50 18.70
N LEU A 22 -10.10 1.51 18.14
CA LEU A 22 -10.33 1.78 16.73
C LEU A 22 -9.83 3.18 16.36
N LYS A 23 -10.23 4.19 17.13
CA LYS A 23 -9.80 5.59 16.92
C LYS A 23 -8.28 5.75 17.01
N GLU A 24 -7.64 5.09 17.97
CA GLU A 24 -6.18 5.09 18.10
C GLU A 24 -5.50 4.42 16.88
N THR A 25 -6.06 3.31 16.41
CA THR A 25 -5.55 2.58 15.25
C THR A 25 -5.70 3.38 13.96
N GLU A 26 -6.84 4.06 13.78
CA GLU A 26 -7.08 4.98 12.66
C GLU A 26 -6.07 6.13 12.67
N GLU A 27 -5.76 6.68 13.83
CA GLU A 27 -4.77 7.76 13.95
C GLU A 27 -3.37 7.29 13.60
N LYS A 28 -2.95 6.14 14.14
CA LYS A 28 -1.67 5.51 13.75
C LYS A 28 -1.62 5.22 12.26
N GLY A 29 -2.71 4.75 11.67
CA GLY A 29 -2.85 4.54 10.24
C GLY A 29 -2.67 5.82 9.42
N ARG A 30 -3.30 6.93 9.84
CA ARG A 30 -3.12 8.25 9.20
C ARG A 30 -1.67 8.73 9.25
N VAL A 31 -1.01 8.60 10.40
CA VAL A 31 0.41 8.98 10.55
C VAL A 31 1.30 8.15 9.63
N LEU A 32 1.10 6.83 9.58
CA LEU A 32 1.85 5.93 8.69
C LEU A 32 1.67 6.28 7.22
N VAL A 33 0.44 6.58 6.79
CA VAL A 33 0.15 7.02 5.41
C VAL A 33 0.87 8.34 5.09
N GLY A 34 0.89 9.28 6.03
CA GLY A 34 1.64 10.53 5.90
C GLY A 34 3.13 10.29 5.72
N MET A 35 3.74 9.49 6.59
CA MET A 35 5.16 9.12 6.50
C MET A 35 5.50 8.43 5.17
N CYS A 36 4.62 7.55 4.68
CA CYS A 36 4.83 6.88 3.39
C CYS A 36 4.79 7.88 2.22
N ARG A 37 3.89 8.87 2.26
CA ARG A 37 3.83 9.93 1.26
C ARG A 37 5.12 10.77 1.27
N ASP A 38 5.61 11.14 2.45
CA ASP A 38 6.83 11.94 2.59
C ASP A 38 8.07 11.18 2.13
N LEU A 39 8.17 9.89 2.45
CA LEU A 39 9.23 9.02 1.97
C LEU A 39 9.19 8.89 0.44
N LYS A 40 8.01 8.72 -0.15
CA LYS A 40 7.84 8.67 -1.61
C LYS A 40 8.31 9.98 -2.27
N ALA A 41 7.97 11.13 -1.69
CA ALA A 41 8.44 12.43 -2.18
C ALA A 41 9.97 12.54 -2.13
N ARG A 42 10.60 12.16 -1.00
CA ARG A 42 12.07 12.19 -0.85
C ARG A 42 12.77 11.24 -1.82
N VAL A 43 12.23 10.07 -2.09
CA VAL A 43 12.77 9.14 -3.10
C VAL A 43 12.76 9.79 -4.50
N THR A 44 11.65 10.44 -4.88
CA THR A 44 11.56 11.18 -6.15
C THR A 44 12.58 12.32 -6.25
N GLU A 45 12.78 13.08 -5.16
CA GLU A 45 13.82 14.12 -5.10
C GLU A 45 15.22 13.53 -5.29
N LEU A 46 15.54 12.45 -4.58
CA LEU A 46 16.82 11.74 -4.72
C LEU A 46 17.05 11.23 -6.14
N LEU A 47 16.05 10.63 -6.77
CA LEU A 47 16.12 10.20 -8.18
C LEU A 47 16.41 11.37 -9.11
N THR A 48 15.76 12.51 -8.89
CA THR A 48 15.99 13.74 -9.67
C THR A 48 17.43 14.25 -9.52
N VAL A 49 17.97 14.22 -8.29
CA VAL A 49 19.37 14.59 -8.02
C VAL A 49 20.33 13.62 -8.71
N CYS A 50 20.10 12.31 -8.61
CA CYS A 50 20.92 11.30 -9.29
C CYS A 50 20.93 11.50 -10.82
N GLN A 51 19.77 11.77 -11.43
CA GLN A 51 19.67 12.07 -12.87
C GLN A 51 20.37 13.39 -13.25
N ALA A 52 20.39 14.39 -12.36
CA ALA A 52 21.12 15.63 -12.59
C ALA A 52 22.63 15.40 -12.53
N VAL A 53 23.11 14.64 -11.53
CA VAL A 53 24.51 14.22 -11.42
C VAL A 53 24.93 13.39 -12.63
N GLN A 54 24.07 12.47 -13.10
CA GLN A 54 24.30 11.69 -14.30
C GLN A 54 24.54 12.61 -15.53
N ARG A 55 23.66 13.59 -15.74
CA ARG A 55 23.80 14.53 -16.86
C ARG A 55 25.06 15.39 -16.74
N ASP A 56 25.36 15.89 -15.55
CA ASP A 56 26.55 16.71 -15.31
C ASP A 56 27.86 15.93 -15.54
N LEU A 57 27.91 14.66 -15.11
CA LEU A 57 29.03 13.76 -15.37
C LEU A 57 29.23 13.49 -16.86
N LEU A 58 28.14 13.28 -17.62
CA LEU A 58 28.23 13.12 -19.08
C LEU A 58 28.74 14.37 -19.78
N LEU A 59 28.35 15.56 -19.31
CA LEU A 59 28.76 16.83 -19.91
C LEU A 59 30.20 17.22 -19.57
N ARG A 60 30.71 16.78 -18.42
CA ARG A 60 32.07 17.08 -17.95
C ARG A 60 33.11 16.05 -18.30
N ALA A 61 32.69 14.85 -18.70
CA ALA A 61 33.64 13.83 -19.08
C ALA A 61 34.32 14.24 -20.39
N GLU A 62 35.64 14.39 -20.36
CA GLU A 62 36.43 14.63 -21.56
C GLU A 62 36.29 13.40 -22.48
N PRO A 63 35.95 13.60 -23.76
CA PRO A 63 35.95 12.50 -24.73
C PRO A 63 37.38 12.02 -24.94
N ASP A 64 37.60 10.75 -24.68
CA ASP A 64 38.83 10.02 -24.96
C ASP A 64 38.72 9.33 -26.33
N TRP A 65 39.84 8.92 -26.91
CA TRP A 65 39.84 8.18 -28.17
C TRP A 65 40.02 6.68 -27.88
N ASP A 66 39.08 5.86 -28.34
CA ASP A 66 39.08 4.40 -28.08
C ASP A 66 40.11 3.60 -28.91
N GLY A 67 41.10 4.26 -29.50
CA GLY A 67 42.08 3.65 -30.41
C GLY A 67 41.54 3.25 -31.78
N SER A 68 40.21 3.24 -31.99
CA SER A 68 39.56 3.05 -33.30
C SER A 68 39.37 4.37 -34.06
N GLY A 69 39.68 5.49 -33.41
CA GLY A 69 39.41 6.83 -33.93
C GLY A 69 37.99 7.29 -33.65
N GLN A 70 37.30 6.68 -32.66
CA GLN A 70 36.00 7.13 -32.19
C GLN A 70 36.15 7.82 -30.83
N GLN A 71 35.48 8.96 -30.64
CA GLN A 71 35.41 9.63 -29.35
C GLN A 71 34.45 8.88 -28.42
N VAL A 72 34.95 8.51 -27.25
CA VAL A 72 34.21 7.79 -26.21
C VAL A 72 34.34 8.52 -24.88
N VAL A 73 33.27 8.54 -24.10
CA VAL A 73 33.27 9.11 -22.76
C VAL A 73 33.68 8.02 -21.78
N ASN A 74 34.89 8.14 -21.21
CA ASN A 74 35.48 7.14 -20.31
C ASN A 74 35.05 7.41 -18.86
N LEU A 75 33.76 7.26 -18.57
CA LEU A 75 33.30 7.14 -17.18
C LEU A 75 33.69 5.74 -16.70
N SER A 76 34.34 5.61 -15.54
CA SER A 76 34.69 4.30 -15.00
C SER A 76 33.44 3.42 -14.99
N ALA A 77 33.43 2.33 -15.77
CA ALA A 77 32.24 1.53 -16.05
C ALA A 77 31.48 1.14 -14.77
N GLY A 78 32.20 0.87 -13.68
CA GLY A 78 31.61 0.53 -12.38
C GLY A 78 30.76 1.65 -11.74
N PHE A 79 31.14 2.93 -11.87
CA PHE A 79 30.30 4.03 -11.38
C PHE A 79 29.02 4.19 -12.22
N TRP A 80 29.12 3.94 -13.52
CA TRP A 80 27.99 4.07 -14.45
C TRP A 80 26.99 2.94 -14.32
N GLU A 81 27.47 1.71 -14.18
CA GLU A 81 26.65 0.55 -13.85
C GLU A 81 25.99 0.70 -12.48
N GLU A 82 26.73 1.17 -11.47
CA GLU A 82 26.19 1.37 -10.12
C GLU A 82 25.12 2.47 -10.08
N LEU A 83 25.34 3.60 -10.76
CA LEU A 83 24.37 4.69 -10.83
C LEU A 83 23.10 4.26 -11.57
N ASN A 84 23.23 3.58 -12.72
CA ASN A 84 22.08 3.03 -13.45
C ASN A 84 21.37 1.93 -12.65
N ARG A 85 22.09 1.12 -11.87
CA ARG A 85 21.52 0.11 -10.98
C ARG A 85 20.71 0.76 -9.86
N VAL A 86 21.23 1.81 -9.22
CA VAL A 86 20.52 2.52 -8.14
C VAL A 86 19.29 3.24 -8.70
N ILE A 87 19.42 3.97 -9.81
CA ILE A 87 18.29 4.64 -10.45
C ILE A 87 17.23 3.60 -10.88
N GLY A 88 17.62 2.53 -11.57
CA GLY A 88 16.69 1.49 -12.04
C GLY A 88 16.03 0.67 -10.93
N LYS A 89 16.77 0.31 -9.86
CA LYS A 89 16.19 -0.44 -8.73
C LYS A 89 15.21 0.39 -7.92
N TYR A 90 15.52 1.66 -7.66
CA TYR A 90 14.67 2.49 -6.79
C TYR A 90 13.46 3.09 -7.52
N ASP A 91 13.55 3.32 -8.83
CA ASP A 91 12.40 3.79 -9.62
C ASP A 91 11.32 2.69 -9.74
N ASP A 92 11.74 1.44 -9.90
CA ASP A 92 10.82 0.36 -10.31
C ASP A 92 10.47 -0.63 -9.19
N THR A 93 11.40 -0.99 -8.28
CA THR A 93 11.14 -2.01 -7.25
C THR A 93 10.48 -1.43 -5.99
N ALA A 94 10.96 -0.28 -5.52
CA ALA A 94 10.41 0.36 -4.33
C ALA A 94 8.97 0.81 -4.57
N CYS A 95 8.69 1.48 -5.69
CA CYS A 95 7.34 1.90 -6.07
C CYS A 95 6.34 0.73 -6.16
N LYS A 96 6.72 -0.37 -6.84
CA LYS A 96 5.86 -1.55 -7.01
C LYS A 96 5.61 -2.29 -5.68
N SER A 97 6.63 -2.40 -4.83
CA SER A 97 6.47 -3.03 -3.51
C SER A 97 5.57 -2.21 -2.56
N PHE A 98 5.63 -0.88 -2.63
CA PHE A 98 4.73 0.00 -1.89
C PHE A 98 3.30 -0.04 -2.42
N ASP A 99 3.12 -0.01 -3.74
CA ASP A 99 1.79 -0.10 -4.35
C ASP A 99 1.13 -1.44 -4.02
N ALA A 100 1.88 -2.55 -4.02
CA ALA A 100 1.41 -3.86 -3.57
C ALA A 100 0.98 -3.87 -2.10
N LEU A 101 1.74 -3.23 -1.21
CA LEU A 101 1.40 -3.09 0.21
C LEU A 101 0.09 -2.31 0.40
N ILE A 102 -0.07 -1.19 -0.32
CA ILE A 102 -1.30 -0.38 -0.28
C ILE A 102 -2.50 -1.21 -0.74
N LEU A 103 -2.37 -1.91 -1.86
CA LEU A 103 -3.43 -2.76 -2.41
C LEU A 103 -3.81 -3.89 -1.45
N ARG A 104 -2.83 -4.52 -0.76
CA ARG A 104 -3.10 -5.51 0.29
C ARG A 104 -3.88 -4.91 1.46
N LYS A 105 -3.49 -3.72 1.94
CA LYS A 105 -4.21 -3.05 3.05
C LYS A 105 -5.61 -2.60 2.67
N GLN A 106 -5.82 -2.17 1.43
CA GLN A 106 -7.17 -1.91 0.92
C GLN A 106 -8.00 -3.19 0.85
N ALA A 107 -7.43 -4.31 0.40
CA ALA A 107 -8.13 -5.59 0.38
C ALA A 107 -8.53 -6.05 1.79
N GLU A 108 -7.60 -5.99 2.76
CA GLU A 108 -7.89 -6.32 4.18
C GLU A 108 -9.03 -5.45 4.74
N ALA A 109 -9.02 -4.14 4.47
CA ALA A 109 -10.07 -3.24 4.94
C ALA A 109 -11.45 -3.59 4.36
N VAL A 110 -11.50 -3.94 3.07
CA VAL A 110 -12.74 -4.33 2.38
C VAL A 110 -13.26 -5.68 2.88
N GLU A 111 -12.39 -6.64 3.17
CA GLU A 111 -12.77 -7.92 3.76
C GLU A 111 -13.33 -7.76 5.17
N ASN A 112 -12.69 -6.92 5.99
CA ASN A 112 -13.18 -6.61 7.33
C ASN A 112 -14.57 -5.95 7.26
N TYR A 113 -14.80 -5.07 6.29
CA TYR A 113 -16.11 -4.48 6.05
C TYR A 113 -17.16 -5.53 5.64
N SER A 114 -16.82 -6.43 4.72
CA SER A 114 -17.71 -7.52 4.30
C SER A 114 -18.06 -8.45 5.46
N ALA A 115 -17.07 -8.84 6.27
CA ALA A 115 -17.26 -9.67 7.45
C ALA A 115 -18.16 -8.97 8.49
N ALA A 116 -17.95 -7.67 8.71
CA ALA A 116 -18.77 -6.88 9.63
C ALA A 116 -20.24 -6.80 9.16
N LEU A 117 -20.50 -6.65 7.86
CA LEU A 117 -21.86 -6.72 7.31
C LEU A 117 -22.52 -8.07 7.58
N GLY A 118 -21.78 -9.18 7.39
CA GLY A 118 -22.28 -10.53 7.64
C GLY A 118 -22.57 -10.81 9.12
N MET A 119 -21.77 -10.26 10.04
CA MET A 119 -22.03 -10.35 11.49
C MET A 119 -23.24 -9.50 11.87
N TRP A 120 -23.28 -8.25 11.41
CA TRP A 120 -24.37 -7.33 11.70
C TRP A 120 -25.73 -7.90 11.27
N LEU A 121 -25.79 -8.54 10.10
CA LEU A 121 -27.02 -9.14 9.61
C LEU A 121 -27.54 -10.27 10.50
N LYS A 122 -26.65 -11.02 11.16
CA LYS A 122 -26.99 -12.11 12.09
C LYS A 122 -27.47 -11.61 13.44
N GLU A 123 -27.01 -10.43 13.85
CA GLU A 123 -27.29 -9.85 15.17
C GLU A 123 -28.50 -8.89 15.17
N LEU A 124 -29.10 -8.63 14.01
CA LEU A 124 -30.26 -7.75 13.90
C LEU A 124 -31.46 -8.28 14.71
N PRO A 125 -32.06 -7.46 15.59
CA PRO A 125 -33.25 -7.85 16.33
C PRO A 125 -34.47 -7.92 15.38
N GLY A 126 -35.17 -9.06 15.40
CA GLY A 126 -36.34 -9.32 14.56
C GLY A 126 -36.00 -10.09 13.27
N LYS A 127 -36.99 -10.26 12.39
CA LYS A 127 -36.78 -10.81 11.04
C LYS A 127 -36.73 -9.65 10.05
N PRO A 128 -35.53 -9.19 9.61
CA PRO A 128 -35.44 -8.17 8.58
C PRO A 128 -36.17 -8.62 7.31
N CYS A 129 -36.72 -7.67 6.56
CA CYS A 129 -37.43 -7.98 5.33
C CYS A 129 -36.48 -8.52 4.25
N ALA A 130 -37.01 -9.37 3.37
CA ALA A 130 -36.20 -10.10 2.38
C ALA A 130 -35.38 -9.19 1.46
N SER A 131 -35.97 -8.07 0.99
CA SER A 131 -35.28 -7.12 0.12
C SER A 131 -34.10 -6.41 0.80
N PHE A 132 -34.20 -6.17 2.11
CA PHE A 132 -33.11 -5.61 2.89
C PHE A 132 -31.97 -6.61 3.08
N VAL A 133 -32.31 -7.87 3.40
CA VAL A 133 -31.33 -8.96 3.49
C VAL A 133 -30.61 -9.17 2.17
N GLU A 134 -31.33 -9.23 1.05
CA GLU A 134 -30.74 -9.32 -0.29
C GLU A 134 -29.80 -8.15 -0.60
N GLY A 135 -30.18 -6.91 -0.25
CA GLY A 135 -29.35 -5.74 -0.47
C GLY A 135 -28.01 -5.78 0.28
N VAL A 136 -28.03 -6.22 1.54
CA VAL A 136 -26.82 -6.33 2.37
C VAL A 136 -25.95 -7.50 1.92
N VAL A 137 -26.54 -8.65 1.58
CA VAL A 137 -25.81 -9.79 1.02
C VAL A 137 -25.15 -9.42 -0.31
N SER A 138 -25.88 -8.76 -1.21
CA SER A 138 -25.33 -8.25 -2.48
C SER A 138 -24.16 -7.29 -2.26
N SER A 139 -24.26 -6.41 -1.26
CA SER A 139 -23.18 -5.45 -0.91
C SER A 139 -21.94 -6.16 -0.36
N SER A 140 -22.12 -7.17 0.49
CA SER A 140 -21.04 -8.01 1.02
C SER A 140 -20.37 -8.82 -0.10
N GLU A 141 -21.13 -9.44 -1.01
CA GLU A 141 -20.55 -10.13 -2.16
C GLU A 141 -19.76 -9.20 -3.09
N GLN A 142 -20.25 -7.97 -3.29
CA GLN A 142 -19.57 -6.98 -4.10
C GLN A 142 -18.25 -6.53 -3.45
N ALA A 143 -18.25 -6.37 -2.12
CA ALA A 143 -17.04 -6.11 -1.34
C ALA A 143 -16.04 -7.26 -1.47
N ASP A 144 -16.46 -8.52 -1.33
CA ASP A 144 -15.58 -9.68 -1.49
C ASP A 144 -14.96 -9.76 -2.88
N ARG A 145 -15.75 -9.52 -3.94
CA ARG A 145 -15.24 -9.47 -5.32
C ARG A 145 -14.24 -8.33 -5.51
N TYR A 146 -14.45 -7.20 -4.84
CA TYR A 146 -13.52 -6.08 -4.91
C TYR A 146 -12.21 -6.36 -4.17
N ALA A 147 -12.27 -6.93 -2.96
CA ALA A 147 -11.09 -7.35 -2.21
C ALA A 147 -10.25 -8.38 -2.97
N LYS A 148 -10.89 -9.37 -3.61
CA LYS A 148 -10.19 -10.35 -4.47
C LYS A 148 -9.44 -9.69 -5.62
N ARG A 149 -10.05 -8.69 -6.28
CA ARG A 149 -9.39 -7.91 -7.35
C ARG A 149 -8.18 -7.14 -6.82
N LEU A 150 -8.31 -6.49 -5.66
CA LEU A 150 -7.20 -5.76 -5.04
C LEU A 150 -6.03 -6.71 -4.68
N ARG A 151 -6.32 -7.90 -4.15
CA ARG A 151 -5.28 -8.92 -3.90
C ARG A 151 -4.59 -9.38 -5.17
N GLN A 152 -5.35 -9.60 -6.24
CA GLN A 152 -4.77 -10.01 -7.52
C GLN A 152 -3.85 -8.92 -8.08
N GLN A 153 -4.26 -7.65 -8.01
CA GLN A 153 -3.42 -6.51 -8.40
C GLN A 153 -2.17 -6.38 -7.53
N ALA A 154 -2.27 -6.63 -6.22
CA ALA A 154 -1.11 -6.63 -5.33
C ALA A 154 -0.09 -7.72 -5.71
N ALA A 155 -0.57 -8.94 -6.00
CA ALA A 155 0.28 -10.05 -6.43
C ALA A 155 0.90 -9.81 -7.82
N GLU A 156 0.24 -9.06 -8.69
CA GLU A 156 0.80 -8.62 -9.97
C GLU A 156 1.88 -7.55 -9.78
N ALA A 157 1.65 -6.58 -8.89
CA ALA A 157 2.63 -5.56 -8.53
C ALA A 157 3.90 -6.16 -7.88
N GLU A 158 3.76 -7.16 -7.00
CA GLU A 158 4.89 -7.90 -6.41
C GLU A 158 5.73 -8.64 -7.44
N ARG A 159 5.06 -9.39 -8.34
CA ARG A 159 5.75 -10.11 -9.43
C ARG A 159 6.46 -9.14 -10.38
N ALA A 160 5.86 -7.99 -10.67
CA ALA A 160 6.48 -6.96 -11.50
C ALA A 160 7.63 -6.21 -10.78
N GLY A 161 7.68 -6.28 -9.45
CA GLY A 161 8.74 -5.70 -8.61
C GLY A 161 9.94 -6.60 -8.37
N GLY A 162 9.92 -7.87 -8.81
CA GLY A 162 11.07 -8.78 -8.67
C GLY A 162 11.41 -9.19 -7.24
N VAL A 163 10.42 -9.19 -6.33
CA VAL A 163 10.56 -9.74 -4.98
C VAL A 163 10.20 -11.24 -5.04
N GLU A 164 11.16 -12.08 -5.43
CA GLU A 164 11.16 -13.52 -5.11
C GLU A 164 11.92 -13.78 -3.80
#